data_AF-A0A959UHE6-F1
#
_entry.id   AF-A0A959UHE6-F1
#
_cell.length_a   1.000
_cell.length_b   1.000
_cell.length_c   1.000
_cell.angle_alpha   90.00
_cell.angle_beta   90.00
_cell.angle_gamma   90.00
#
_symmetry.space_group_name_H-M   'P 1'
#
loop_
_entity.id
_entity.type
_entity.pdbx_description
1 polymer ?
#
loop_
_entity_poly.entity_id
_entity_poly.type
_entity_poly.pdbx_seq_one_letter_code
_entity_poly.pdbx_strand_id
1 'polypeptide(L)' 'MRKFLSVLILSVFSMTLGAQTILDTAVNFSVKDVHGNNFELFSILDQNKIVVIDFFSTS' A
#
# COMPACT_ATOMS: atom_id res chain seq x y z
N MET A 1 -33.23 -8.73 -18.80
CA MET A 1 -32.85 -7.49 -18.10
C MET A 1 -31.99 -7.73 -16.85
N ARG A 2 -32.27 -8.74 -16.01
CA ARG A 2 -31.46 -9.03 -14.80
C ARG A 2 -29.95 -9.23 -15.05
N LYS A 3 -29.58 -9.87 -16.16
CA LYS A 3 -28.17 -10.10 -16.55
C LYS A 3 -27.40 -8.81 -16.88
N PHE A 4 -28.08 -7.80 -17.44
CA PHE A 4 -27.48 -6.49 -17.72
C PHE A 4 -27.21 -5.71 -16.43
N LEU A 5 -28.10 -5.84 -15.44
CA LEU A 5 -27.90 -5.22 -14.13
C LEU A 5 -26.68 -5.81 -13.41
N SER A 6 -26.48 -7.13 -13.50
CA SER A 6 -25.30 -7.79 -12.94
C SER A 6 -24.00 -7.33 -13.59
N VAL A 7 -23.97 -7.15 -14.92
CA VAL A 7 -22.79 -6.64 -15.64
C VAL A 7 -22.50 -5.18 -15.29
N LEU A 8 -23.54 -4.36 -15.16
CA LEU A 8 -23.40 -2.95 -14.76
C LEU A 8 -22.84 -2.82 -13.34
N ILE A 9 -23.34 -3.63 -12.40
CA ILE A 9 -22.84 -3.64 -11.02
C ILE A 9 -21.37 -4.07 -11.00
N LEU A 10 -20.99 -5.10 -11.76
CA LEU A 10 -19.61 -5.59 -11.80
C LEU A 10 -18.63 -4.57 -12.41
N SER A 11 -19.06 -3.76 -13.39
CA SER A 11 -18.19 -2.74 -13.99
C SER A 11 -17.92 -1.58 -13.03
N VAL A 12 -18.91 -1.18 -12.23
CA VAL A 12 -18.74 -0.13 -11.20
C VAL A 12 -17.76 -0.57 -10.12
N PHE A 13 -17.77 -1.85 -9.72
CA PHE A 13 -16.81 -2.40 -8.76
C PHE A 13 -15.37 -2.48 -9.27
N SER A 14 -15.17 -2.48 -10.59
CA SER A 14 -13.82 -2.57 -11.17
C SER A 14 -13.05 -1.24 -11.08
N MET A 15 -13.75 -0.11 -10.87
CA MET A 15 -13.16 1.23 -10.81
C MET A 15 -12.53 1.56 -9.45
N THR A 16 -12.78 0.78 -8.41
CA THR A 16 -12.24 1.03 -7.05
C THR A 16 -10.94 0.27 -6.77
N LEU A 17 -10.46 -0.55 -7.70
CA LEU A 17 -9.24 -1.34 -7.57
C LEU A 17 -7.99 -0.53 -7.98
N GLY A 18 -7.74 0.58 -7.28
CA GLY A 18 -6.54 1.41 -7.43
C GLY A 18 -5.30 0.84 -6.70
N ALA A 19 -5.08 -0.47 -6.74
CA ALA A 19 -4.00 -1.12 -5.98
C ALA A 19 -2.62 -1.00 -6.64
N GLN A 20 -2.54 -0.58 -7.90
CA GLN A 20 -1.28 -0.39 -8.61
C GLN A 20 -0.98 1.12 -8.72
N THR A 21 -0.07 1.59 -7.89
CA THR A 21 0.59 2.89 -8.07
C THR A 21 1.84 2.69 -8.90
N ILE A 22 2.15 3.63 -9.80
CA ILE A 22 3.48 3.70 -10.40
C ILE A 22 4.49 3.84 -9.24
N LEU A 23 5.64 3.16 -9.31
CA LEU A 23 6.77 3.31 -8.38
C LEU A 23 7.45 4.67 -8.55
N ASP A 24 6.66 5.74 -8.47
CA ASP A 24 7.11 7.12 -8.48
C ASP A 24 7.28 7.59 -7.02
N THR A 25 6.25 7.35 -6.21
CA THR A 25 6.19 7.84 -4.83
C THR A 25 6.12 6.67 -3.87
N ALA A 26 7.09 6.58 -2.96
CA ALA A 26 7.01 5.64 -1.84
C ALA A 26 5.82 6.01 -0.95
N VAL A 27 4.97 5.04 -0.61
CA VAL A 27 3.94 5.25 0.40
C VAL A 27 4.58 5.40 1.78
N ASN A 28 3.95 6.12 2.69
CA ASN A 28 4.43 6.17 4.06
C ASN A 28 4.18 4.81 4.74
N PHE A 29 5.23 4.02 4.94
CA PHE A 29 5.13 2.73 5.60
C PHE A 29 5.10 2.91 7.11
N SER A 30 4.16 2.21 7.75
CA SER A 30 4.02 2.11 9.20
C SER A 30 4.35 0.68 9.63
N VAL A 31 5.44 0.48 10.36
CA VAL A 31 5.91 -0.85 10.80
C VAL A 31 6.21 -0.88 12.28
N LYS A 32 5.97 -2.03 12.91
CA LYS A 32 6.36 -2.29 14.30
C LYS A 32 7.67 -3.05 14.37
N ASP A 33 8.56 -2.60 15.26
CA ASP A 33 9.74 -3.39 15.62
C ASP A 33 9.40 -4.54 16.57
N VAL A 34 10.42 -5.33 16.94
CA VAL A 34 10.32 -6.46 17.87
C VAL A 34 9.93 -6.06 19.31
N HIS A 35 10.00 -4.78 19.64
CA HIS A 35 9.62 -4.22 20.93
C HIS A 35 8.23 -3.55 20.89
N GLY A 36 7.57 -3.53 19.73
CA GLY A 36 6.27 -2.93 19.53
C GLY A 36 6.30 -1.41 19.32
N ASN A 37 7.47 -0.81 19.09
CA ASN A 37 7.57 0.60 18.71
C ASN A 37 7.16 0.77 17.25
N ASN A 38 6.39 1.82 16.95
CA ASN A 38 5.93 2.10 15.61
C ASN A 38 6.90 3.05 14.90
N PHE A 39 7.28 2.71 13.67
CA PHE A 39 8.13 3.51 12.80
C PHE A 39 7.38 3.89 11.53
N GLU A 40 7.47 5.17 11.18
CA GLU A 40 6.93 5.72 9.94
C GLU A 40 8.10 6.05 9.00
N LEU A 41 8.04 5.62 7.74
CA LEU A 41 9.10 5.86 6.76
C LEU A 41 9.43 7.35 6.63
N PHE A 42 8.40 8.19 6.48
CA PHE A 42 8.59 9.62 6.22
C PHE A 42 9.28 10.31 7.40
N SER A 43 8.93 9.94 8.64
CA SER A 43 9.60 10.47 9.84
C SER A 43 11.10 10.19 9.90
N ILE A 44 11.57 9.11 9.25
CA ILE A 44 13.01 8.78 9.16
C ILE A 44 13.67 9.57 8.03
N LEU A 45 13.00 9.67 6.88
CA LEU A 45 13.49 10.44 5.72
C LEU A 45 13.61 11.94 6.04
N ASP A 46 12.67 12.50 6.81
CA ASP A 46 12.68 13.89 7.28
C ASP A 46 13.89 14.24 8.15
N GLN A 47 14.59 13.21 8.67
CA GLN A 47 15.85 13.37 9.40
C GLN A 47 17.08 13.37 8.48
N ASN A 48 16.91 13.53 7.17
CA ASN A 48 17.95 13.44 6.13
C ASN A 48 18.72 12.10 6.14
N LYS A 49 18.04 11.01 6.48
CA LYS A 49 18.62 9.66 6.47
C LYS A 49 18.32 8.95 5.16
N ILE A 50 19.27 8.12 4.72
CA ILE A 50 19.03 7.16 3.64
C ILE A 50 18.43 5.90 4.26
N VAL A 51 17.30 5.46 3.73
CA VAL A 51 16.59 4.25 4.20
C VAL A 51 16.66 3.19 3.12
N VAL A 52 17.16 2.01 3.47
CA VAL A 52 17.11 0.81 2.64
C VAL A 52 16.03 -0.10 3.21
N ILE A 53 15.06 -0.47 2.38
CA ILE A 53 13.94 -1.34 2.77
C ILE A 53 14.16 -2.69 2.11
N ASP A 54 14.11 -3.76 2.90
CA ASP A 54 14.17 -5.13 2.42
C ASP A 54 12.95 -5.91 2.92
N PHE A 55 12.33 -6.68 2.04
CA PHE A 55 11.13 -7.47 2.32
C PHE A 55 11.53 -8.93 2.40
N PHE A 56 11.48 -9.51 3.61
CA PHE A 56 11.75 -10.92 3.84
C PHE A 56 10.56 -11.61 4.51
N SER A 57 10.42 -12.90 4.24
CA SER A 57 9.42 -13.78 4.85
C SER A 57 10.14 -15.01 5.39
N THR A 58 9.79 -15.44 6.61
CA THR A 58 10.41 -16.60 7.28
C THR A 58 9.59 -17.87 7.13
N SER A 59 8.89 -18.02 5.99
CA SER A 59 7.93 -19.10 5.69
C SER A 59 8.39 -20.47 6.21
#